data_AF-A0A2K2FVD9-F1
#
_entry.id   AF-A0A2K2FVD9-F1
#
_cell.length_a   1.000
_cell.length_b   1.000
_cell.length_c   1.000
_cell.angle_alpha   90.00
_cell.angle_beta   90.00
_cell.angle_gamma   90.00
#
_symmetry.space_group_name_H-M   'P 1'
#
loop_
_entity.id
_entity.type
_entity.pdbx_description
1 polymer ?
#
loop_
_entity_poly.entity_id
_entity_poly.type
_entity_poly.pdbx_seq_one_letter_code
_entity_poly.pdbx_strand_id
1 'polypeptide(L)' 'MEWKLVREDSGSIAVRKGDLDSKFAAMPWAREWLGNNADHDRYRLQPEGDDREMLMIRTITGQWYGMFVGAEAGAT' A
#
# COMPACT_ATOMS: atom_id res chain seq x y z
N MET A 1 -4.73 0.03 -14.75
CA MET A 1 -3.38 0.32 -14.21
C MET A 1 -3.02 -0.81 -13.25
N GLU A 2 -1.77 -1.26 -13.22
CA GLU A 2 -1.34 -2.27 -12.23
C GLU A 2 -0.98 -1.59 -10.90
N TRP A 3 -1.35 -2.24 -9.80
CA TRP A 3 -0.99 -1.87 -8.45
C TRP A 3 -0.37 -3.05 -7.72
N LYS A 4 0.53 -2.77 -6.79
CA LYS A 4 1.17 -3.80 -5.97
C LYS A 4 1.22 -3.39 -4.50
N LEU A 5 1.12 -4.38 -3.63
CA LEU A 5 1.41 -4.24 -2.21
C LEU A 5 2.81 -4.76 -1.92
N VAL A 6 3.66 -3.90 -1.37
CA VAL A 6 5.04 -4.22 -1.01
C VAL A 6 5.16 -4.22 0.51
N ARG A 7 5.65 -5.31 1.11
CA ARG A 7 5.97 -5.34 2.55
C ARG A 7 7.13 -4.38 2.81
N GLU A 8 6.95 -3.46 3.74
CA GLU A 8 7.96 -2.43 4.00
C GLU A 8 9.24 -3.00 4.63
N ASP A 9 9.11 -4.00 5.51
CA ASP A 9 10.23 -4.63 6.21
C ASP A 9 11.20 -5.35 5.27
N SER A 10 10.66 -6.11 4.31
CA SER A 10 11.45 -6.94 3.40
C SER A 10 11.59 -6.39 1.99
N GLY A 11 10.88 -5.30 1.66
CA GLY A 11 10.76 -4.79 0.29
C GLY A 11 10.11 -5.76 -0.70
N SER A 12 9.56 -6.87 -0.21
CA SER A 12 9.04 -7.94 -1.06
C SER A 12 7.61 -7.65 -1.52
N ILE A 13 7.30 -7.97 -2.77
CA ILE A 13 5.96 -7.83 -3.32
C ILE A 13 5.08 -8.95 -2.76
N ALA A 14 4.05 -8.56 -2.01
CA ALA A 14 3.11 -9.50 -1.41
C ALA A 14 2.02 -9.91 -2.40
N VAL A 15 1.50 -8.95 -3.18
CA VAL A 15 0.46 -9.19 -4.20
C VAL A 15 0.48 -8.10 -5.26
N ARG A 16 0.07 -8.46 -6.49
CA ARG A 16 -0.18 -7.54 -7.61
C ARG A 16 -1.65 -7.60 -8.01
N LYS A 17 -2.18 -6.51 -8.52
CA LYS A 17 -3.52 -6.40 -9.07
C LYS A 17 -3.53 -5.49 -10.28
N GLY A 18 -3.80 -6.09 -11.44
CA GLY A 18 -4.13 -5.38 -12.67
C GLY A 18 -5.53 -4.78 -12.64
N ASP A 19 -5.85 -4.00 -13.68
CA ASP A 19 -7.22 -3.53 -13.98
C ASP A 19 -7.86 -2.60 -12.95
N LEU A 20 -7.07 -2.00 -12.07
CA LEU A 20 -7.55 -0.91 -11.22
C LEU A 20 -7.38 0.41 -11.98
N ASP A 21 -8.46 1.14 -12.17
CA ASP A 21 -8.49 2.39 -12.93
C ASP A 21 -7.94 3.59 -12.14
N SER A 22 -7.94 3.50 -10.80
CA SER A 22 -7.59 4.63 -9.94
C SER A 22 -7.20 4.21 -8.53
N LYS A 23 -6.56 5.13 -7.80
CA LYS A 23 -6.29 4.99 -6.36
C LYS A 23 -7.55 4.74 -5.54
N PHE A 24 -8.69 5.28 -5.98
CA PHE A 24 -9.98 5.09 -5.31
C PHE A 24 -10.47 3.64 -5.39
N ALA A 25 -10.09 2.90 -6.44
CA ALA A 25 -10.33 1.46 -6.56
C ALA A 25 -9.22 0.64 -5.87
N ALA A 26 -7.97 1.11 -5.90
CA ALA A 26 -6.83 0.41 -5.32
C ALA A 26 -6.85 0.36 -3.78
N MET A 27 -7.26 1.45 -3.11
CA MET A 27 -7.35 1.49 -1.65
C MET A 27 -8.29 0.44 -1.03
N PRO A 28 -9.56 0.30 -1.46
CA PRO A 28 -10.46 -0.72 -0.90
C PRO A 28 -9.96 -2.14 -1.19
N TRP A 29 -9.41 -2.39 -2.39
CA TRP A 29 -8.77 -3.66 -2.73
C TRP A 29 -7.62 -4.00 -1.77
N ALA A 30 -6.70 -3.06 -1.59
CA ALA A 30 -5.55 -3.24 -0.71
C ALA A 30 -5.99 -3.49 0.74
N ARG A 31 -6.96 -2.72 1.23
CA ARG A 31 -7.54 -2.91 2.57
C ARG A 31 -8.13 -4.31 2.76
N GLU A 32 -8.92 -4.78 1.78
CA GLU A 32 -9.52 -6.11 1.84
C GLU A 32 -8.45 -7.21 1.86
N TRP A 33 -7.44 -7.10 1.00
CA TRP A 33 -6.34 -8.06 0.97
C TRP A 33 -5.60 -8.10 2.30
N LEU A 34 -5.22 -6.93 2.82
CA LEU A 34 -4.48 -6.83 4.08
C LEU A 34 -5.34 -7.33 5.27
N GLY A 35 -6.65 -7.11 5.25
CA GLY A 35 -7.63 -7.68 6.20
C GLY A 35 -7.54 -9.19 6.36
N ASN A 36 -7.26 -9.88 5.27
CA ASN A 36 -7.22 -11.34 5.23
C ASN A 36 -5.80 -11.92 5.37
N ASN A 37 -4.75 -11.12 5.10
CA ASN A 37 -3.40 -11.66 4.91
C ASN A 37 -2.29 -11.00 5.75
N ALA A 38 -2.51 -9.82 6.34
CA ALA A 38 -1.47 -9.11 7.11
C ALA A 38 -1.60 -9.39 8.61
N ASP A 39 -0.49 -9.70 9.29
CA ASP A 39 -0.47 -10.05 10.72
C ASP A 39 0.19 -8.92 11.54
N HIS A 40 -0.19 -7.67 11.22
CA HIS A 40 0.30 -6.41 11.83
C HIS A 40 1.55 -5.81 11.21
N ASP A 41 1.58 -5.75 9.87
CA ASP A 41 2.70 -5.16 9.14
C ASP A 41 2.37 -3.83 8.45
N ARG A 42 3.43 -3.19 7.96
CA ARG A 42 3.39 -2.02 7.09
C ARG A 42 3.56 -2.44 5.63
N TYR A 43 2.73 -1.88 4.77
CA TYR A 43 2.74 -2.15 3.34
C TYR A 43 2.70 -0.85 2.55
N ARG A 44 3.41 -0.82 1.42
CA ARG A 44 3.28 0.26 0.44
C ARG A 44 2.37 -0.20 -0.69
N LEU A 45 1.29 0.56 -0.90
CA LEU A 45 0.47 0.48 -2.09
C LEU A 45 1.12 1.34 -3.17
N GLN A 46 1.69 0.67 -4.17
CA GLN A 46 2.43 1.30 -5.25
C GLN A 46 1.68 1.13 -6.57
N PRO A 47 1.36 2.22 -7.29
CA PRO A 47 1.00 2.15 -8.69
C PRO A 47 2.21 1.76 -9.54
N GLU A 48 2.01 1.03 -10.64
CA GLU A 48 3.05 0.85 -11.64
C GLU A 48 3.17 2.12 -12.51
N GLY A 49 4.35 2.73 -12.52
CA GLY A 49 4.66 3.90 -13.34
C GLY A 49 4.24 5.27 -12.75
N ASP A 50 3.92 5.34 -11.46
CA ASP A 50 3.60 6.59 -10.76
C ASP A 50 4.16 6.58 -9.34
N ASP A 51 4.74 7.70 -8.89
CA ASP A 51 5.41 7.84 -7.58
C ASP A 51 4.45 8.15 -6.43
N ARG A 52 3.13 8.17 -6.64
CA ARG A 52 2.16 8.44 -5.58
C ARG A 52 1.87 7.19 -4.77
N GLU A 53 2.84 6.80 -3.99
CA GLU A 53 2.74 5.68 -3.05
C GLU A 53 1.89 6.02 -1.83
N MET A 54 1.24 5.00 -1.28
CA MET A 54 0.53 5.10 0.00
C MET A 54 1.03 4.06 0.99
N LEU A 55 1.39 4.50 2.18
CA LEU A 55 1.68 3.62 3.30
C LEU A 55 0.36 3.14 3.90
N MET A 56 0.23 1.82 4.04
CA MET A 56 -0.92 1.14 4.62
C MET A 56 -0.45 0.30 5.81
N ILE A 57 -1.05 0.53 6.97
CA ILE A 57 -0.64 -0.09 8.23
C ILE A 57 -1.81 -0.89 8.80
N ARG A 58 -1.59 -2.19 9.08
CA ARG A 58 -2.48 -2.97 9.95
C ARG A 58 -2.00 -2.86 11.39
N THR A 59 -2.86 -2.46 12.31
CA THR A 59 -2.53 -2.57 13.74
C THR A 59 -2.86 -3.94 14.32
N ILE A 60 -2.31 -4.21 15.51
CA ILE A 60 -2.62 -5.39 16.33
C ILE A 60 -4.11 -5.53 16.61
N THR A 61 -4.79 -4.40 16.78
CA THR A 61 -6.25 -4.33 17.00
C THR A 61 -7.09 -4.51 15.74
N GLY A 62 -6.47 -4.77 14.58
CA GLY A 62 -7.16 -4.89 13.30
C GLY A 62 -7.65 -3.57 12.70
N GLN A 63 -7.22 -2.44 13.28
CA GLN A 63 -7.46 -1.10 12.72
C GLN A 63 -6.49 -0.83 11.57
N TRP A 64 -6.86 0.12 10.72
CA TRP A 64 -6.12 0.45 9.51
C TRP A 64 -5.82 1.94 9.43
N TYR A 65 -4.62 2.25 8.98
CA TYR A 65 -4.19 3.61 8.66
C TYR A 65 -3.65 3.65 7.23
N GLY A 66 -4.01 4.71 6.51
CA GLY A 66 -3.48 5.03 5.19
C GLY A 66 -2.86 6.41 5.22
N MET A 67 -1.62 6.53 4.76
CA MET A 67 -0.88 7.80 4.71
C MET A 67 -0.27 7.96 3.32
N PHE A 68 -0.35 9.17 2.75
CA PHE A 68 0.41 9.46 1.55
C PHE A 68 1.89 9.49 1.91
N VAL A 69 2.70 8.75 1.16
CA VAL A 69 4.15 8.91 1.24
C VAL A 69 4.46 10.11 0.37
N GLY A 70 4.51 11.30 1.00
CA GLY A 70 5.09 12.45 0.34
C GLY A 70 6.56 12.14 0.07
N ALA A 71 7.03 12.37 -1.15
CA ALA A 71 8.46 12.51 -1.36
C ALA A 71 8.93 13.60 -0.39
N GLU A 72 9.73 13.23 0.61
CA GLU A 72 10.49 14.21 1.37
C GLU A 72 11.40 14.91 0.36
N ALA A 73 10.92 16.02 -0.20
CA ALA A 73 11.77 17.00 -0.84
C ALA A 73 12.76 17.42 0.25
N GLY A 74 14.03 17.04 0.05
CA GLY A 74 15.08 17.24 1.03
C GLY A 74 15.06 18.65 1.61
N ALA A 75 14.93 18.73 2.93
CA ALA A 75 15.45 19.87 3.67
C ALA A 75 16.98 19.66 3.75
N THR A 76 17.70 20.19 2.75
CA THR A 76 19.13 20.52 2.82
C THR A 76 19.26 22.03 2.74
#